data_AF-A0A9W9YQE1-F1
#
_entry.id   AF-A0A9W9YQE1-F1
#
_cell.length_a   1.000
_cell.length_b   1.000
_cell.length_c   1.000
_cell.angle_alpha   90.00
_cell.angle_beta   90.00
_cell.angle_gamma   90.00
#
_symmetry.space_group_name_H-M   'P 1'
#
loop_
_entity.id
_entity.type
_entity.pdbx_description
1 polymer ?
#
loop_
_entity_poly.entity_id
_entity_poly.type
_entity_poly.pdbx_seq_one_letter_code
_entity_poly.pdbx_strand_id
1 'polypeptide(L)'
;MTFHTVFCHSARIDAIWKSVATAVVSGSLGTAAKVSTRDPKESTHVICVYTEDFTNEEQVRAVEKGLKEVGVTAQMRYKPDIYTTLGIYRKNPWRLKPTIYTSQP
;
A
#
# COMPACT_ATOMS: atom_id res chain seq x y z
N MET A 1 -1.69 -6.34 -10.71
CA MET A 1 -0.78 -6.26 -9.54
C MET A 1 -1.46 -5.42 -8.47
N THR A 2 -2.05 -6.00 -7.44
CA THR A 2 -2.86 -5.21 -6.49
C THR A 2 -2.01 -4.59 -5.39
N PHE A 3 -2.37 -3.44 -4.79
CA PHE A 3 -1.50 -2.78 -3.79
C PHE A 3 -2.16 -2.40 -2.46
N HIS A 4 -1.35 -2.54 -1.40
CA HIS A 4 -1.53 -1.88 -0.10
C HIS A 4 -1.07 -0.43 -0.20
N THR A 5 -1.95 0.50 0.11
CA THR A 5 -1.64 1.93 0.20
C THR A 5 -1.38 2.29 1.65
N VAL A 6 -0.20 2.83 1.93
CA VAL A 6 0.21 3.36 3.23
C VAL A 6 0.49 4.85 3.09
N PHE A 7 -0.06 5.67 3.98
CA PHE A 7 0.30 7.09 4.07
C PHE A 7 1.31 7.29 5.20
N CYS A 8 2.48 7.81 4.87
CA CYS A 8 3.56 8.04 5.81
C CYS A 8 3.97 9.51 5.82
N HIS A 9 4.20 10.07 7.02
CA HIS A 9 4.68 11.44 7.16
C HIS A 9 6.12 11.57 6.65
N SER A 10 6.44 12.69 6.01
CA SER A 10 7.74 12.95 5.37
C SER A 10 8.93 12.75 6.33
N ALA A 11 8.75 13.05 7.62
CA ALA A 11 9.81 12.88 8.62
C ALA A 11 10.28 11.41 8.82
N ARG A 12 9.45 10.42 8.48
CA ARG A 12 9.78 8.99 8.66
C ARG A 12 9.84 8.22 7.33
N ILE A 13 9.59 8.88 6.20
CA ILE A 13 9.38 8.19 4.93
C ILE A 13 10.62 7.42 4.48
N ASP A 14 11.80 8.01 4.57
CA ASP A 14 13.03 7.38 4.10
C ASP A 14 13.38 6.12 4.89
N ALA A 15 13.21 6.17 6.22
CA ALA A 15 13.45 5.02 7.09
C ALA A 15 12.46 3.88 6.81
N ILE A 16 11.17 4.18 6.73
CA ILE A 16 10.13 3.19 6.43
C ILE A 16 10.34 2.62 5.02
N TRP A 17 10.60 3.48 4.03
CA TRP A 17 10.82 3.08 2.65
C TRP A 17 12.04 2.17 2.53
N LYS A 18 13.15 2.48 3.20
CA LYS A 18 14.33 1.61 3.22
C LYS A 18 13.99 0.22 3.75
N SER A 19 13.23 0.12 4.84
CA SER A 19 12.81 -1.17 5.39
C SER A 19 11.88 -1.93 4.44
N VAL A 20 10.89 -1.26 3.85
CA VAL A 20 9.98 -1.86 2.86
C VAL A 20 10.75 -2.35 1.64
N ALA A 21 11.60 -1.52 1.05
CA ALA A 21 12.40 -1.88 -0.12
C ALA A 21 13.32 -3.07 0.16
N THR A 22 13.96 -3.09 1.34
CA THR A 22 14.81 -4.21 1.77
C THR A 22 14.00 -5.50 1.89
N ALA A 23 12.81 -5.44 2.49
CA ALA A 23 11.92 -6.59 2.66
C ALA A 23 11.37 -7.13 1.32
N VAL A 24 11.10 -6.25 0.35
CA VAL A 24 10.68 -6.62 -1.00
C VAL A 24 11.83 -7.32 -1.74
N VAL A 25 13.03 -6.75 -1.72
CA VAL A 25 14.21 -7.33 -2.40
C VAL A 25 14.62 -8.68 -1.80
N SER A 26 14.44 -8.88 -0.49
CA SER A 26 14.67 -10.17 0.16
C SER A 26 13.58 -11.22 -0.12
N GLY A 27 12.50 -10.85 -0.83
CA GLY A 27 11.36 -11.72 -1.10
C GLY A 27 10.43 -11.96 0.09
N SER A 28 10.61 -11.20 1.17
CA SER A 28 9.81 -11.33 2.40
C SER A 28 8.53 -10.48 2.40
N LEU A 29 8.39 -9.54 1.45
CA LEU A 29 7.26 -8.61 1.42
C LEU A 29 6.80 -8.31 -0.01
N GLY A 30 5.65 -8.86 -0.38
CA GLY A 30 5.01 -8.57 -1.66
C GLY A 30 5.87 -8.92 -2.87
N THR A 31 5.44 -8.47 -4.05
CA THR A 31 6.15 -8.73 -5.33
C THR A 31 6.91 -7.50 -5.83
N ALA A 32 6.45 -6.31 -5.46
CA ALA A 32 7.06 -5.03 -5.81
C ALA A 32 6.59 -3.96 -4.82
N ALA A 33 7.33 -2.85 -4.76
CA ALA A 33 6.86 -1.66 -4.06
C ALA A 33 7.26 -0.39 -4.79
N LYS A 34 6.51 0.69 -4.53
CA LYS A 34 6.85 2.05 -4.97
C LYS A 34 6.50 3.06 -3.89
N VAL A 35 7.18 4.19 -3.90
CA VAL A 35 6.90 5.34 -3.04
C VAL A 35 6.67 6.58 -3.91
N SER A 36 5.75 7.45 -3.52
CA SER A 36 5.54 8.72 -4.19
C SER A 36 6.76 9.63 -4.03
N THR A 37 7.08 10.39 -5.08
CA THR A 37 8.07 11.46 -5.01
C THR A 37 7.57 12.60 -4.10
N ARG A 38 8.48 13.47 -3.67
CA ARG A 38 8.15 14.64 -2.85
C ARG A 38 7.22 15.59 -3.62
N ASP A 39 6.12 15.97 -2.99
CA ASP A 39 5.25 17.07 -3.41
C ASP A 39 5.42 18.23 -2.41
N PRO A 40 5.80 19.45 -2.83
CA PRO A 40 5.94 20.59 -1.92
C PRO A 40 4.67 20.96 -1.15
N LYS A 41 3.48 20.56 -1.63
CA LYS A 41 2.18 20.89 -1.02
C LYS A 41 1.70 19.83 -0.03
N GLU A 42 2.27 18.62 -0.07
CA GLU A 42 1.85 17.50 0.76
C GLU A 42 2.92 17.17 1.79
N SER A 43 2.51 16.97 3.05
CA SER A 43 3.42 16.53 4.12
C SER A 43 3.54 15.01 4.22
N THR A 44 2.83 14.28 3.36
CA THR A 44 2.75 12.82 3.38
C THR A 44 3.13 12.20 2.04
N HIS A 45 3.68 11.00 2.10
CA HIS A 45 4.00 10.16 0.96
C HIS A 45 3.13 8.91 0.97
N VAL A 46 2.88 8.39 -0.21
CA VAL A 46 2.20 7.12 -0.40
C VAL A 46 3.22 6.04 -0.71
N ILE A 47 3.19 4.96 0.05
CA ILE A 47 3.85 3.70 -0.31
C ILE A 47 2.78 2.76 -0.85
N CYS A 48 3.08 2.11 -1.98
CA CYS A 48 2.30 1.03 -2.55
C CYS A 48 3.11 -0.26 -2.51
N VAL A 49 2.60 -1.31 -1.86
CA VAL A 49 3.22 -2.65 -1.89
C VAL A 49 2.29 -3.63 -2.58
N TYR A 50 2.83 -4.33 -3.56
CA TYR A 50 2.08 -5.14 -4.51
C TYR A 50 1.99 -6.61 -4.11
N THR A 51 0.85 -7.21 -4.40
CA THR A 51 0.57 -8.65 -4.37
C THR A 51 0.21 -9.12 -5.78
N GLU A 52 0.35 -10.42 -6.01
CA GLU A 52 0.08 -11.03 -7.30
C GLU A 52 -1.43 -11.23 -7.50
N ASP A 53 -2.08 -11.84 -6.51
CA ASP A 53 -3.50 -12.18 -6.55
C ASP A 53 -4.25 -11.48 -5.40
N PHE A 54 -5.29 -10.73 -5.75
CA PHE A 54 -6.12 -10.04 -4.76
C PHE A 54 -7.20 -10.89 -4.13
N THR A 55 -7.47 -12.06 -4.70
CA THR A 55 -8.42 -13.05 -4.18
C THR A 55 -7.76 -13.99 -3.18
N ASN A 56 -6.42 -14.07 -3.17
CA ASN A 56 -5.65 -14.79 -2.16
C ASN A 56 -5.52 -13.94 -0.88
N GLU A 57 -6.50 -14.09 0.02
CA GLU A 57 -6.52 -13.32 1.28
C GLU A 57 -5.31 -13.58 2.19
N GLU A 58 -4.76 -14.79 2.17
CA GLU A 58 -3.60 -15.14 2.99
C GLU A 58 -2.38 -14.34 2.59
N GLN A 59 -2.12 -14.20 1.28
CA GLN A 59 -1.04 -13.37 0.76
C GLN A 59 -1.25 -11.89 1.14
N VAL A 60 -2.49 -11.39 1.05
CA VAL A 60 -2.81 -10.01 1.43
C VAL A 60 -2.50 -9.76 2.91
N ARG A 61 -2.95 -10.67 3.79
CA ARG A 61 -2.70 -10.57 5.24
C ARG A 61 -1.23 -10.73 5.60
N ALA A 62 -0.49 -11.59 4.89
CA ALA A 62 0.95 -11.75 5.08
C ALA A 62 1.69 -10.43 4.78
N VAL A 63 1.34 -9.74 3.69
CA VAL A 63 1.92 -8.44 3.36
C VAL A 63 1.53 -7.37 4.39
N GLU A 64 0.27 -7.36 4.84
CA GLU A 64 -0.19 -6.45 5.89
C GLU A 64 0.59 -6.61 7.20
N LYS A 65 0.81 -7.87 7.62
CA LYS A 65 1.61 -8.20 8.81
C LYS A 65 3.07 -7.78 8.62
N GLY A 66 3.68 -8.11 7.48
CA GLY A 66 5.06 -7.71 7.17
C GLY A 66 5.24 -6.19 7.16
N LEU A 67 4.26 -5.44 6.65
CA LEU A 67 4.26 -3.97 6.72
C LEU A 67 4.28 -3.46 8.17
N LYS A 68 3.49 -4.07 9.06
CA LYS A 68 3.51 -3.73 10.50
C LYS A 68 4.87 -4.03 11.15
N GLU A 69 5.47 -5.18 10.83
CA GLU A 69 6.77 -5.60 11.35
C GLU A 69 7.91 -4.66 10.93
N VAL A 70 7.83 -4.06 9.72
CA VAL A 70 8.80 -3.05 9.26
C VAL A 70 8.51 -1.62 9.78
N GLY A 71 7.54 -1.48 10.69
CA GLY A 71 7.26 -0.22 11.39
C GLY A 71 6.16 0.65 10.78
N VAL A 72 5.33 0.10 9.87
CA VAL A 72 4.15 0.81 9.39
C VAL A 72 3.04 0.76 10.44
N THR A 73 2.77 1.92 11.04
CA THR A 73 1.70 2.09 12.05
C THR A 73 0.50 2.88 11.52
N ALA A 74 0.49 3.22 10.23
CA ALA A 74 -0.59 3.99 9.63
C ALA A 74 -1.73 3.07 9.13
N GLN A 75 -2.92 3.63 8.96
CA GLN A 75 -4.02 2.91 8.32
C GLN A 75 -3.62 2.47 6.91
N MET A 76 -3.80 1.18 6.62
CA MET A 76 -3.52 0.59 5.32
C MET A 76 -4.81 0.31 4.56
N ARG A 77 -4.82 0.57 3.26
CA ARG A 77 -5.97 0.28 2.40
C ARG A 77 -5.53 -0.54 1.21
N TYR A 78 -6.30 -1.56 0.88
CA TYR A 78 -6.00 -2.44 -0.23
C TYR A 78 -6.94 -2.16 -1.42
N LYS A 79 -6.37 -1.76 -2.55
CA LYS A 79 -7.11 -1.41 -3.77
C LYS A 79 -6.70 -2.33 -4.93
N PRO A 80 -7.62 -3.18 -5.43
CA PRO A 80 -7.43 -3.98 -6.63
C PRO A 80 -7.01 -3.14 -7.83
N ASP A 81 -6.06 -3.64 -8.61
CA ASP A 81 -5.60 -2.96 -9.83
C ASP A 81 -6.72 -2.80 -10.86
N ILE A 82 -7.67 -3.74 -10.88
CA ILE A 82 -8.85 -3.64 -11.75
C ILE A 82 -9.66 -2.36 -11.45
N TYR A 83 -9.72 -1.91 -10.19
CA TYR A 83 -10.36 -0.64 -9.84
C TYR A 83 -9.56 0.57 -10.32
N THR A 84 -8.24 0.49 -10.39
CA THR A 84 -7.41 1.54 -11.00
C THR A 84 -7.60 1.55 -12.52
N THR A 85 -7.58 0.39 -13.16
CA THR A 85 -7.78 0.22 -14.61
C THR A 85 -9.14 0.74 -15.06
N LEU A 86 -10.19 0.48 -14.29
CA LEU A 86 -11.56 0.93 -14.56
C LEU A 86 -11.85 2.36 -14.09
N GLY A 87 -10.87 3.09 -13.56
CA GLY A 87 -11.10 4.46 -13.06
C GLY A 87 -11.98 4.55 -11.82
N ILE A 88 -12.12 3.46 -11.06
CA ILE A 88 -12.88 3.41 -9.80
C ILE A 88 -12.02 4.02 -8.69
N TYR A 89 -12.25 5.30 -8.43
CA TYR A 89 -11.66 6.08 -7.33
C TYR A 89 -12.73 6.50 -6.33
N ARG A 90 -12.34 7.30 -5.31
CA ARG A 90 -13.30 7.90 -4.39
C ARG A 90 -14.29 8.78 -5.17
N LYS A 91 -15.55 8.80 -4.75
CA LYS A 91 -16.64 9.57 -5.37
C LYS A 91 -16.88 9.23 -6.85
N ASN A 92 -16.60 7.99 -7.27
CA ASN A 92 -17.00 7.50 -8.59
C ASN A 92 -18.54 7.49 -8.75
N PRO A 93 -19.07 7.60 -9.98
CA PRO A 93 -20.51 7.73 -10.25
C PRO A 93 -21.34 6.51 -9.78
N TRP A 94 -20.71 5.33 -9.68
CA TRP A 94 -21.35 4.09 -9.24
C TRP A 94 -21.40 3.94 -7.72
N ARG A 95 -20.83 4.88 -6.96
CA ARG A 95 -20.72 4.85 -5.49
C ARG A 95 -20.04 3.58 -4.95
N LEU A 96 -19.23 2.92 -5.77
CA LEU A 96 -18.47 1.73 -5.36
C LEU A 96 -17.35 2.12 -4.41
N LYS A 97 -17.08 1.29 -3.40
CA LYS A 97 -15.93 1.49 -2.51
C LYS A 97 -14.65 1.09 -3.28
N PRO A 98 -13.67 2.00 -3.46
CA PRO A 98 -12.48 1.72 -4.27
C PRO A 98 -11.41 0.89 -3.54
N THR A 99 -11.76 0.28 -2.40
CA THR A 99 -10.84 -0.49 -1.55
C THR A 99 -11.61 -1.67 -0.96
N ILE A 100 -11.03 -2.87 -1.00
CA ILE A 100 -11.70 -4.10 -0.56
C ILE A 100 -11.27 -4.55 0.85
N TYR A 101 -10.03 -4.25 1.26
CA TYR A 101 -9.57 -4.46 2.65
C TYR A 101 -9.06 -3.16 3.27
N THR A 102 -9.20 -3.07 4.59
CA THR A 102 -8.67 -1.96 5.41
C THR A 102 -8.07 -2.52 6.68
N SER A 103 -6.84 -2.16 6.98
CA SER A 103 -6.19 -2.46 8.26
C SER A 103 -6.01 -1.18 9.07
N GLN A 104 -6.37 -1.24 10.35
CA GLN A 104 -6.19 -0.17 11.31
C GLN A 104 -4.85 -0.33 12.05
N PRO A 105 -4.28 0.78 12.58
CA PRO A 105 -3.10 0.74 13.44
C PRO A 105 -3.21 -0.30 14.56
#